data_AF-A0A345CU62-F1
#
_entry.id   AF-A0A345CU62-F1
#
_cell.length_a   1.000
_cell.length_b   1.000
_cell.length_c   1.000
_cell.angle_alpha   90.00
_cell.angle_beta   90.00
_cell.angle_gamma   90.00
#
_symmetry.space_group_name_H-M   'P 1'
#
loop_
_entity.id
_entity.type
_entity.pdbx_description
1 polymer ?
#
loop_
_entity_poly.entity_id
_entity_poly.type
_entity_poly.pdbx_seq_one_letter_code
_entity_poly.pdbx_strand_id
1 'polypeptide(L)'
;MKKFVSVLSVVAAVGMFATASAHAAESCAAKSAALEKEIKIAQQYGNIYKVNGLKRALAEVKAHCTNASVLADAQKDVRKLEKKLAEKRGNIAEVKADLAEAKAKGNAKKIAKYQKKLAEKQADLREIQQKLNQARAELAALNK
;
A
#
# COMPACT_ATOMS: atom_id res chain seq x y z
N MET A 1 -35.10 49.62 -37.68
CA MET A 1 -34.86 50.96 -37.10
C MET A 1 -34.41 50.80 -35.66
N LYS A 2 -33.25 51.39 -35.33
CA LYS A 2 -32.54 51.36 -34.04
C LYS A 2 -33.41 51.83 -32.87
N LYS A 3 -33.28 51.18 -31.70
CA LYS A 3 -33.46 51.83 -30.38
C LYS A 3 -32.47 51.28 -29.34
N PHE A 4 -31.49 52.13 -29.05
CA PHE A 4 -30.82 52.47 -27.79
C PHE A 4 -30.54 51.41 -26.71
N VAL A 5 -29.23 51.15 -26.54
CA VAL A 5 -28.40 51.26 -25.33
C VAL A 5 -29.11 51.17 -23.96
N SER A 6 -28.68 50.20 -23.15
CA SER A 6 -28.42 50.45 -21.72
C SER A 6 -27.29 49.55 -21.24
N VAL A 7 -26.18 50.20 -20.85
CA VAL A 7 -25.03 49.59 -20.19
C VAL A 7 -25.40 49.44 -18.71
N LEU A 8 -25.34 48.22 -18.18
CA LEU A 8 -25.24 48.01 -16.74
C LEU A 8 -24.08 47.05 -16.46
N SER A 9 -22.94 47.66 -16.17
CA SER A 9 -21.79 46.98 -15.58
C SER A 9 -22.19 46.44 -14.21
N VAL A 10 -22.15 45.11 -14.04
CA VAL A 10 -22.06 44.49 -12.71
C VAL A 10 -20.70 43.81 -12.64
N VAL A 11 -19.80 44.46 -11.91
CA VAL A 11 -18.59 43.85 -11.38
C VAL A 11 -19.03 42.94 -10.24
N ALA A 12 -18.77 41.64 -10.37
CA ALA A 12 -18.75 40.72 -9.24
C ALA A 12 -17.48 39.86 -9.36
N ALA A 13 -16.41 40.31 -8.71
CA ALA A 13 -15.26 39.49 -8.39
C ALA A 13 -15.57 38.70 -7.11
N VAL A 14 -15.53 37.38 -7.16
CA VAL A 14 -15.19 36.37 -6.12
C VAL A 14 -15.36 35.02 -6.86
N GLY A 15 -14.47 34.04 -6.91
CA GLY A 15 -13.18 33.76 -6.31
C GLY A 15 -12.83 32.35 -6.80
N MET A 16 -11.55 32.07 -7.06
CA MET A 16 -11.09 30.72 -7.35
C MET A 16 -11.47 29.78 -6.21
N PHE A 17 -12.13 28.67 -6.53
CA PHE A 17 -11.82 27.40 -5.87
C PHE A 17 -11.65 26.33 -6.94
N ALA A 18 -10.38 26.13 -7.29
CA ALA A 18 -9.92 24.82 -7.69
C ALA A 18 -9.93 23.93 -6.44
N THR A 19 -10.68 22.83 -6.48
CA THR A 19 -10.24 21.61 -5.82
C THR A 19 -10.49 20.44 -6.76
N ALA A 20 -9.43 20.06 -7.44
CA ALA A 20 -9.23 18.70 -7.88
C ALA A 20 -9.32 17.76 -6.66
N SER A 21 -9.94 16.60 -6.85
CA SER A 21 -9.29 15.29 -6.67
C SER A 21 -10.31 14.21 -6.34
N ALA A 22 -10.19 13.10 -7.06
CA ALA A 22 -10.88 11.86 -6.82
C ALA A 22 -10.88 11.50 -5.32
N HIS A 23 -12.03 11.54 -4.67
CA HIS A 23 -12.22 10.87 -3.38
C HIS A 23 -12.62 9.41 -3.62
N ALA A 24 -11.73 8.67 -4.28
CA ALA A 24 -11.81 7.21 -4.31
C ALA A 24 -11.29 6.57 -3.01
N ALA A 25 -11.02 7.38 -1.98
CA ALA A 25 -10.60 6.92 -0.66
C ALA A 25 -10.93 7.97 0.41
N GLU A 26 -12.20 8.11 0.80
CA GLU A 26 -12.41 8.29 2.23
C GLU A 26 -11.84 7.03 2.89
N SER A 27 -10.79 7.18 3.69
CA SER A 27 -10.19 6.06 4.40
C SER A 27 -11.26 5.29 5.19
N CYS A 28 -11.07 3.99 5.39
CA CYS A 28 -11.95 3.17 6.24
C CYS A 28 -12.27 3.83 7.59
N ALA A 29 -11.27 4.52 8.15
CA ALA A 29 -11.39 5.34 9.34
C ALA A 29 -12.32 6.55 9.15
N ALA A 30 -12.18 7.31 8.06
CA ALA A 30 -13.08 8.43 7.75
C ALA A 30 -14.53 7.97 7.55
N LYS A 31 -14.74 6.88 6.80
CA LYS A 31 -16.07 6.31 6.58
C LYS A 31 -16.70 5.79 7.87
N SER A 32 -15.91 5.12 8.71
CA SER A 32 -16.37 4.67 10.04
C SER A 32 -16.71 5.84 10.97
N ALA A 33 -15.87 6.87 11.00
CA ALA A 33 -16.10 8.07 11.80
C ALA A 33 -17.34 8.86 11.34
N ALA A 34 -17.59 8.93 10.04
CA ALA A 34 -18.80 9.53 9.48
C ALA A 34 -20.06 8.76 9.91
N LEU A 35 -20.04 7.42 9.81
CA LEU A 35 -21.14 6.57 10.27
C LEU A 35 -21.38 6.70 11.78
N GLU A 36 -20.33 6.74 12.59
CA GLU A 36 -20.44 6.94 14.05
C GLU A 36 -21.02 8.31 14.41
N LYS A 37 -20.65 9.37 13.67
CA LYS A 37 -21.25 10.70 13.81
C LYS A 37 -22.74 10.68 13.46
N GLU A 38 -23.12 10.04 12.36
CA GLU A 38 -24.53 9.94 11.97
C GLU A 38 -25.36 9.12 12.97
N ILE A 39 -24.78 8.08 13.58
CA ILE A 39 -25.44 7.30 14.64
C ILE A 39 -25.76 8.22 15.83
N LYS A 40 -24.79 9.03 16.29
CA LYS A 40 -25.01 9.96 17.41
C LYS A 40 -26.12 10.96 17.11
N ILE A 41 -26.13 11.51 15.90
CA ILE A 41 -27.19 12.43 15.44
C ILE A 41 -28.54 11.70 15.44
N ALA A 42 -28.62 10.52 14.83
CA ALA A 42 -29.87 9.75 14.75
C ALA A 42 -30.41 9.34 16.14
N GLN A 43 -29.52 9.09 17.11
CA GLN A 43 -29.88 8.83 18.51
C GLN A 43 -30.49 10.07 19.18
N GLN A 44 -29.91 11.25 18.97
CA GLN A 44 -30.43 12.52 19.54
C GLN A 44 -31.86 12.81 19.09
N TYR A 45 -32.20 12.49 17.83
CA TYR A 45 -33.53 12.68 17.28
C TYR A 45 -34.47 11.48 17.49
N GLY A 46 -34.08 10.46 18.25
CA GLY A 46 -34.92 9.30 18.55
C GLY A 46 -35.25 8.41 17.33
N ASN A 47 -34.50 8.51 16.23
CA ASN A 47 -34.77 7.75 15.01
C ASN A 47 -34.14 6.35 15.08
N ILE A 48 -34.81 5.46 15.81
CA ILE A 48 -34.32 4.09 16.08
C ILE A 48 -34.09 3.27 14.79
N TYR A 49 -34.97 3.43 13.79
CA TYR A 49 -34.81 2.75 12.50
C TYR A 49 -33.51 3.16 11.78
N LYS A 50 -33.23 4.46 11.73
CA LYS A 50 -31.98 4.99 11.16
C LYS A 50 -30.75 4.53 11.95
N VAL A 51 -30.83 4.55 13.29
CA VAL A 51 -29.74 4.05 14.15
C VAL A 51 -29.40 2.60 13.84
N ASN A 52 -30.41 1.73 13.70
CA ASN A 52 -30.18 0.31 13.40
C ASN A 52 -29.56 0.10 12.01
N GLY A 53 -30.04 0.84 11.00
CA GLY A 53 -29.45 0.81 9.65
C GLY A 53 -27.98 1.26 9.63
N LEU A 54 -27.68 2.37 10.31
CA LEU A 54 -26.32 2.91 10.39
C LEU A 54 -25.37 2.01 11.19
N LYS A 55 -25.85 1.38 12.28
CA LYS A 55 -25.07 0.38 13.02
C LYS A 55 -24.72 -0.84 12.17
N ARG A 56 -25.65 -1.30 11.33
CA ARG A 56 -25.38 -2.38 10.36
C ARG A 56 -24.34 -1.94 9.33
N ALA A 57 -24.49 -0.74 8.75
CA ALA A 57 -23.50 -0.20 7.82
C ALA A 57 -22.10 -0.05 8.45
N LEU A 58 -22.02 0.39 9.70
CA LEU A 58 -20.77 0.46 10.46
C LEU A 58 -20.16 -0.92 10.69
N ALA A 59 -20.97 -1.93 10.99
CA ALA A 59 -20.51 -3.31 11.13
C ALA A 59 -19.97 -3.86 9.80
N GLU A 60 -20.63 -3.60 8.68
CA GLU A 60 -20.17 -3.98 7.34
C GLU A 60 -18.86 -3.27 6.97
N VAL A 61 -18.74 -1.97 7.25
CA VAL A 61 -17.48 -1.24 7.06
C VAL A 61 -16.39 -1.82 7.97
N LYS A 62 -16.67 -2.09 9.25
CA LYS A 62 -15.67 -2.72 10.14
C LYS A 62 -15.28 -4.14 9.71
N ALA A 63 -16.21 -4.90 9.10
CA ALA A 63 -15.97 -6.26 8.63
C ALA A 63 -15.25 -6.33 7.26
N HIS A 64 -15.47 -5.33 6.40
CA HIS A 64 -15.02 -5.38 5.00
C HIS A 64 -14.04 -4.28 4.61
N CYS A 65 -13.83 -3.28 5.46
CA CYS A 65 -12.80 -2.25 5.27
C CYS A 65 -11.43 -2.71 5.79
N THR A 66 -11.17 -3.98 5.53
CA THR A 66 -9.86 -4.58 5.30
C THR A 66 -10.17 -5.70 4.33
N ASN A 67 -10.17 -5.37 3.04
CA ASN A 67 -10.67 -6.27 2.00
C ASN A 67 -9.91 -7.60 2.11
N ALA A 68 -10.55 -8.63 2.69
CA ALA A 68 -9.85 -9.80 3.22
C ALA A 68 -9.03 -10.54 2.14
N SER A 69 -9.47 -10.46 0.88
CA SER A 69 -8.70 -10.94 -0.28
C SER A 69 -7.41 -10.15 -0.47
N VAL A 70 -7.45 -8.82 -0.39
CA VAL A 70 -6.27 -7.96 -0.51
C VAL A 70 -5.27 -8.24 0.61
N LEU A 71 -5.77 -8.45 1.84
CA LEU A 71 -4.92 -8.86 2.95
C LEU A 71 -4.28 -10.24 2.72
N ALA A 72 -5.08 -11.22 2.27
CA ALA A 72 -4.60 -12.57 1.97
C ALA A 72 -3.55 -12.59 0.85
N ASP A 73 -3.76 -11.77 -0.19
CA ASP A 73 -2.83 -11.60 -1.30
C ASP A 73 -1.53 -10.93 -0.84
N ALA A 74 -1.60 -9.85 -0.05
CA ALA A 74 -0.42 -9.22 0.54
C ALA A 74 0.38 -10.19 1.44
N GLN A 75 -0.30 -11.00 2.25
CA GLN A 75 0.35 -12.04 3.06
C GLN A 75 0.99 -13.14 2.19
N LYS A 76 0.35 -13.53 1.09
CA LYS A 76 0.90 -14.50 0.14
C LYS A 76 2.16 -13.97 -0.53
N ASP A 77 2.19 -12.69 -0.87
CA ASP A 77 3.37 -12.06 -1.45
C ASP A 77 4.54 -11.98 -0.47
N VAL A 78 4.28 -11.63 0.80
CA VAL A 78 5.30 -11.70 1.87
C VAL A 78 5.88 -13.12 1.98
N ARG A 79 5.03 -14.15 2.08
CA ARG A 79 5.47 -15.56 2.16
C ARG A 79 6.31 -15.96 0.94
N LYS A 80 5.92 -15.53 -0.26
CA LYS A 80 6.65 -15.81 -1.51
C LYS A 80 8.03 -15.14 -1.50
N LEU A 81 8.13 -13.90 -1.02
CA LEU A 81 9.40 -13.18 -0.91
C LEU A 81 10.31 -13.78 0.16
N GLU A 82 9.76 -14.23 1.29
CA GLU A 82 10.51 -14.94 2.33
C GLU A 82 11.11 -16.25 1.82
N LYS A 83 10.32 -17.05 1.09
CA LYS A 83 10.82 -18.26 0.43
C LYS A 83 11.96 -17.94 -0.55
N LYS A 84 11.77 -16.96 -1.42
CA LYS A 84 12.82 -16.51 -2.36
C LYS A 84 14.07 -16.03 -1.64
N LEU A 85 13.92 -15.32 -0.52
CA LEU A 85 15.04 -14.85 0.30
C LEU A 85 15.84 -16.03 0.87
N ALA A 86 15.15 -17.06 1.38
CA ALA A 86 15.79 -18.28 1.87
C ALA A 86 16.54 -19.03 0.74
N GLU A 87 15.92 -19.18 -0.44
CA GLU A 87 16.55 -19.79 -1.61
C GLU A 87 17.81 -19.02 -2.05
N LYS A 88 17.76 -17.68 -2.08
CA LYS A 88 18.92 -16.84 -2.42
C LYS A 88 20.04 -16.94 -1.38
N ARG A 89 19.70 -17.08 -0.09
CA ARG A 89 20.69 -17.33 0.98
C ARG A 89 21.40 -18.68 0.80
N GLY A 90 20.65 -19.74 0.49
CA GLY A 90 21.23 -21.06 0.18
C GLY A 90 22.20 -20.99 -1.02
N ASN A 91 21.75 -20.37 -2.11
CA ASN A 91 22.57 -20.11 -3.29
C ASN A 91 23.88 -19.34 -3.01
N ILE A 92 23.86 -18.41 -2.06
CA ILE A 92 25.06 -17.67 -1.64
C ILE A 92 25.99 -18.59 -0.83
N ALA A 93 25.43 -19.44 0.04
CA ALA A 93 26.22 -20.40 0.81
C ALA A 93 26.97 -21.39 -0.11
N GLU A 94 26.30 -21.91 -1.14
CA GLU A 94 26.92 -22.77 -2.16
C GLU A 94 28.08 -22.07 -2.87
N VAL A 95 27.88 -20.83 -3.34
CA VAL A 95 28.96 -20.08 -4.03
C VAL A 95 30.12 -19.75 -3.09
N LYS A 96 29.84 -19.54 -1.79
CA LYS A 96 30.90 -19.37 -0.77
C LYS A 96 31.70 -20.66 -0.58
N ALA A 97 31.06 -21.83 -0.57
CA ALA A 97 31.74 -23.11 -0.50
C ALA A 97 32.61 -23.37 -1.73
N ASP A 98 32.06 -23.15 -2.93
CA ASP A 98 32.80 -23.23 -4.21
C ASP A 98 34.03 -22.30 -4.22
N LEU A 99 33.86 -21.07 -3.72
CA LEU A 99 34.96 -20.11 -3.61
C LEU A 99 36.03 -20.59 -2.62
N ALA A 100 35.65 -21.16 -1.47
CA ALA A 100 36.58 -21.70 -0.50
C ALA A 100 37.39 -22.87 -1.09
N GLU A 101 36.73 -23.78 -1.80
CA GLU A 101 37.39 -24.88 -2.50
C GLU A 101 38.37 -24.38 -3.58
N ALA A 102 37.96 -23.39 -4.38
CA ALA A 102 38.82 -22.79 -5.39
C ALA A 102 40.06 -22.12 -4.79
N LYS A 103 39.91 -21.48 -3.61
CA LYS A 103 41.03 -20.91 -2.85
C LYS A 103 41.98 -21.99 -2.35
N ALA A 104 41.46 -23.06 -1.75
CA ALA A 104 42.27 -24.18 -1.27
C ALA A 104 43.08 -24.84 -2.39
N LYS A 105 42.50 -24.92 -3.60
CA LYS A 105 43.17 -25.47 -4.80
C LYS A 105 44.06 -24.46 -5.55
N GLY A 106 44.17 -23.22 -5.10
CA GLY A 106 44.97 -22.18 -5.76
C GLY A 106 44.48 -21.81 -7.17
N ASN A 107 43.22 -22.09 -7.52
CA ASN A 107 42.71 -21.88 -8.88
C ASN A 107 42.26 -20.43 -9.08
N ALA A 108 43.19 -19.54 -9.46
CA ALA A 108 42.95 -18.11 -9.63
C ALA A 108 41.75 -17.80 -10.55
N LYS A 109 41.59 -18.53 -11.66
CA LYS A 109 40.47 -18.34 -12.60
C LYS A 109 39.12 -18.64 -11.94
N LYS A 110 39.01 -19.74 -11.18
CA LYS A 110 37.78 -20.08 -10.44
C LYS A 110 37.52 -19.11 -9.30
N ILE A 111 38.56 -18.67 -8.58
CA ILE A 111 38.43 -17.67 -7.51
C ILE A 111 37.78 -16.39 -8.04
N ALA A 112 38.33 -15.81 -9.12
CA ALA A 112 37.78 -14.59 -9.73
C ALA A 112 36.33 -14.80 -10.20
N LYS A 113 36.03 -15.95 -10.82
CA LYS A 113 34.67 -16.31 -11.26
C LYS A 113 33.68 -16.35 -10.08
N TYR A 114 34.03 -17.03 -8.99
CA TYR A 114 33.12 -17.18 -7.85
C TYR A 114 33.00 -15.89 -7.02
N GLN A 115 34.03 -15.06 -6.94
CA GLN A 115 33.92 -13.73 -6.33
C GLN A 115 32.92 -12.85 -7.08
N LYS A 116 32.98 -12.81 -8.42
CA LYS A 116 32.00 -12.10 -9.24
C LYS A 116 30.58 -12.63 -9.02
N LYS A 117 30.40 -13.95 -9.09
CA LYS A 117 29.10 -14.61 -8.88
C LYS A 117 28.55 -14.37 -7.47
N LEU A 118 29.42 -14.29 -6.46
CA LEU A 118 29.03 -13.99 -5.09
C LEU A 118 28.51 -12.55 -4.97
N ALA A 119 29.20 -11.59 -5.59
CA ALA A 119 28.77 -10.19 -5.60
C ALA A 119 27.41 -10.01 -6.29
N GLU A 120 27.20 -10.67 -7.43
CA GLU A 120 25.91 -10.69 -8.16
C GLU A 120 24.79 -11.26 -7.29
N LYS A 121 24.98 -12.45 -6.70
CA LYS A 121 23.96 -13.06 -5.82
C LYS A 121 23.67 -12.23 -4.56
N GLN A 122 24.68 -11.53 -4.02
CA GLN A 122 24.47 -10.60 -2.90
C GLN A 122 23.66 -9.38 -3.31
N ALA A 123 23.81 -8.87 -4.54
CA ALA A 123 22.98 -7.80 -5.07
C ALA A 123 21.52 -8.25 -5.22
N ASP A 124 21.28 -9.40 -5.83
CA ASP A 124 19.94 -10.02 -5.91
C ASP A 124 19.29 -10.16 -4.53
N LEU A 125 20.05 -10.64 -3.54
CA LEU A 125 19.52 -10.82 -2.19
C LEU A 125 19.10 -9.48 -1.57
N ARG A 126 19.86 -8.40 -1.78
CA ARG A 126 19.49 -7.06 -1.30
C ARG A 126 18.20 -6.57 -1.94
N GLU A 127 18.03 -6.80 -3.24
CA GLU A 127 16.79 -6.44 -3.95
C GLU A 127 15.58 -7.19 -3.38
N ILE A 128 15.71 -8.51 -3.15
CA ILE A 128 14.63 -9.30 -2.53
C ILE A 128 14.34 -8.82 -1.10
N GLN A 129 15.36 -8.46 -0.33
CA GLN A 129 15.19 -7.92 1.02
C GLN A 129 14.44 -6.58 1.00
N GLN A 130 14.75 -5.69 0.06
CA GLN A 130 14.04 -4.41 -0.12
C GLN A 130 12.58 -4.64 -0.48
N LYS A 131 12.30 -5.52 -1.45
CA LYS A 131 10.92 -5.88 -1.83
C LYS A 131 10.15 -6.51 -0.67
N LEU A 132 10.78 -7.38 0.11
CA LEU A 132 10.17 -7.96 1.30
C LEU A 132 9.84 -6.90 2.35
N ASN A 133 10.73 -5.94 2.59
CA ASN A 133 10.48 -4.85 3.52
C ASN A 133 9.32 -3.96 3.06
N GLN A 134 9.24 -3.67 1.76
CA GLN A 134 8.11 -2.92 1.16
C GLN A 134 6.79 -3.68 1.33
N ALA A 135 6.75 -4.96 0.93
CA ALA A 135 5.54 -5.79 1.06
C ALA A 135 5.07 -5.93 2.51
N ARG A 136 6.01 -6.01 3.48
CA ARG A 136 5.68 -6.01 4.91
C ARG A 136 5.11 -4.67 5.39
N ALA A 137 5.62 -3.55 4.89
CA ALA A 137 5.10 -2.21 5.21
C ALA A 137 3.69 -2.01 4.65
N GLU A 138 3.45 -2.46 3.41
CA GLU A 138 2.12 -2.45 2.79
C GLU A 138 1.13 -3.32 3.56
N LEU A 139 1.52 -4.55 3.91
CA LEU A 139 0.70 -5.44 4.74
C LEU A 139 0.37 -4.81 6.11
N ALA A 140 1.32 -4.13 6.73
CA ALA A 140 1.10 -3.44 8.00
C ALA A 140 0.18 -2.23 7.86
N ALA A 141 0.18 -1.54 6.72
CA ALA A 141 -0.74 -0.44 6.43
C ALA A 141 -2.17 -0.92 6.18
N LEU A 142 -2.34 -2.12 5.61
CA LEU A 142 -3.66 -2.74 5.46
C LEU A 142 -4.29 -3.11 6.80
N ASN A 143 -3.51 -3.46 7.83
CA ASN A 143 -4.04 -3.85 9.15
C ASN A 143 -4.35 -2.66 10.09
N LYS A 144 -4.32 -1.41 9.61
CA LYS A 144 -4.58 -0.19 10.40
C LYS A 144 -5.90 0.46 10.00
#